data_AF-A0A7J6D575-F1
#
_entry.id   AF-A0A7J6D575-F1
#
_cell.length_a   1.000
_cell.length_b   1.000
_cell.length_c   1.000
_cell.angle_alpha   90.00
_cell.angle_beta   90.00
_cell.angle_gamma   90.00
#
_symmetry.space_group_name_H-M   'P 1'
#
loop_
_entity.id
_entity.type
_entity.pdbx_description
1 polymer ?
#
loop_
_entity_poly.entity_id
_entity_poly.type
_entity_poly.pdbx_seq_one_letter_code
_entity_poly.pdbx_strand_id
1 'polypeptide(L)'
;MRAFWVQVFLTTFALHLTLPVHCQFDFGDLIAFNRTSKLNPNVTFYMHWAVYVGKGRVSGLENIKNDDEDVFHITGYVFPKGSDCIFGKMNEISGNPWKFNYLDGKIKLRSTDAMKKVIRQIHKNCWTWDLLMNNCEHVATYIRYGEKHFEQIGARSAALCKLKLPTFTYDGEEEL
;
A
#
# COMPACT_ATOMS: atom_id res chain seq x y z
N MET A 1 -43.35 50.34 38.36
CA MET A 1 -41.91 50.30 38.02
C MET A 1 -41.48 48.85 37.92
N ARG A 2 -40.58 48.56 36.95
CA ARG A 2 -39.90 47.29 36.63
C ARG A 2 -40.61 46.34 35.65
N ALA A 3 -40.25 46.54 34.37
CA ALA A 3 -40.41 45.59 33.29
C ALA A 3 -39.42 44.42 33.45
N PHE A 4 -39.92 43.18 33.33
CA PHE A 4 -39.08 41.99 33.21
C PHE A 4 -38.75 41.77 31.72
N TRP A 5 -37.50 41.99 31.35
CA TRP A 5 -36.98 41.58 30.05
C TRP A 5 -36.41 40.17 30.19
N VAL A 6 -37.04 39.18 29.55
CA VAL A 6 -36.44 37.85 29.38
C VAL A 6 -35.61 37.91 28.11
N GLN A 7 -34.28 37.98 28.27
CA GLN A 7 -33.33 37.90 27.18
C GLN A 7 -33.11 36.41 26.87
N VAL A 8 -33.71 35.94 25.78
CA VAL A 8 -33.46 34.59 25.25
C VAL A 8 -32.13 34.63 24.49
N PHE A 9 -31.07 34.07 25.08
CA PHE A 9 -29.82 33.86 24.37
C PHE A 9 -29.95 32.61 23.50
N LEU A 10 -30.15 32.79 22.19
CA LEU A 10 -29.92 31.74 21.20
C LEU A 10 -28.40 31.61 21.00
N THR A 11 -27.75 30.72 21.75
CA THR A 11 -26.41 30.26 21.41
C THR A 11 -26.54 29.14 20.38
N THR A 12 -26.43 29.50 19.10
CA THR A 12 -26.25 28.52 18.02
C THR A 12 -24.88 27.87 18.18
N PHE A 13 -24.85 26.66 18.75
CA PHE A 13 -23.69 25.79 18.71
C PHE A 13 -23.52 25.28 17.27
N ALA A 14 -22.72 26.00 16.49
CA ALA A 14 -22.24 25.50 15.20
C ALA A 14 -21.21 24.41 15.49
N LEU A 15 -21.68 23.16 15.62
CA LEU A 15 -20.82 21.98 15.68
C LEU A 15 -20.17 21.81 14.30
N HIS A 16 -19.05 22.48 14.08
CA HIS A 16 -18.16 22.18 12.96
C HIS A 16 -17.54 20.81 13.22
N LEU A 17 -18.24 19.75 12.77
CA LEU A 17 -17.62 18.45 12.55
C LEU A 17 -16.60 18.61 11.42
N THR A 18 -15.39 19.03 11.75
CA THR A 18 -14.24 18.78 10.89
C THR A 18 -13.94 17.29 11.01
N LEU A 19 -14.70 16.46 10.29
CA LEU A 19 -14.29 15.07 10.10
C LEU A 19 -12.90 15.15 9.46
N PRO A 20 -11.85 14.59 10.10
CA PRO A 20 -10.57 14.50 9.45
C PRO A 20 -10.82 13.74 8.16
N VAL A 21 -10.51 14.36 7.03
CA VAL A 21 -10.45 13.71 5.72
C VAL A 21 -9.36 12.66 5.83
N HIS A 22 -9.68 11.52 6.43
CA HIS A 22 -8.87 10.33 6.33
C HIS A 22 -8.88 10.01 4.84
N CYS A 23 -7.72 10.14 4.20
CA CYS A 23 -7.51 9.74 2.83
C CYS A 23 -8.05 8.31 2.70
N GLN A 24 -9.23 8.15 2.12
CA GLN A 24 -9.85 6.85 1.99
C GLN A 24 -9.06 6.10 0.93
N PHE A 25 -8.50 4.96 1.31
CA PHE A 25 -7.83 4.07 0.38
C PHE A 25 -8.90 3.25 -0.35
N ASP A 26 -8.71 3.10 -1.66
CA ASP A 26 -9.55 2.28 -2.51
C ASP A 26 -8.82 0.97 -2.82
N PHE A 27 -9.57 -0.10 -3.06
CA PHE A 27 -8.98 -1.38 -3.41
C PHE A 27 -8.01 -1.22 -4.59
N GLY A 28 -6.81 -1.76 -4.43
CA GLY A 28 -5.75 -1.70 -5.44
C GLY A 28 -4.83 -0.49 -5.31
N ASP A 29 -5.11 0.47 -4.42
CA ASP A 29 -4.20 1.60 -4.18
C ASP A 29 -2.83 1.11 -3.71
N LEU A 30 -1.78 1.71 -4.28
CA LEU A 30 -0.42 1.54 -3.79
C LEU A 30 -0.26 2.35 -2.51
N ILE A 31 0.09 1.68 -1.44
CA ILE A 31 0.37 2.28 -0.15
C ILE A 31 1.88 2.24 0.06
N ALA A 32 2.48 3.41 0.24
CA ALA A 32 3.89 3.54 0.56
C ALA A 32 4.06 3.99 2.02
N PHE A 33 5.11 3.51 2.67
CA PHE A 33 5.47 3.93 4.02
C PHE A 33 6.98 3.92 4.24
N ASN A 34 7.44 4.90 5.01
CA ASN A 34 8.84 5.09 5.32
C ASN A 34 9.33 3.96 6.25
N ARG A 35 10.33 3.20 5.82
CA ARG A 35 11.17 2.44 6.76
C ARG A 35 12.31 3.34 7.21
N THR A 36 12.05 4.13 8.25
CA THR A 36 13.08 4.96 8.88
C THR A 36 14.06 4.08 9.66
N SER A 37 15.35 4.35 9.52
CA SER A 37 16.37 3.66 10.32
C SER A 37 16.18 3.99 11.81
N LYS A 38 16.27 2.99 12.68
CA LYS A 38 16.30 3.21 14.14
C LYS A 38 17.49 4.09 14.58
N LEU A 39 18.56 4.12 13.78
CA LEU A 39 19.77 4.89 14.04
C LEU A 39 19.67 6.34 13.55
N ASN A 40 18.84 6.62 12.53
CA ASN A 40 18.59 7.98 12.06
C ASN A 40 17.17 8.08 11.48
N PRO A 41 16.20 8.62 12.25
CA PRO A 41 14.80 8.67 11.83
C PRO A 41 14.56 9.66 10.67
N ASN A 42 15.52 10.56 10.39
CA ASN A 42 15.42 11.53 9.29
C ASN A 42 15.86 10.95 7.94
N VAL A 43 16.29 9.68 7.90
CA VAL A 43 16.77 9.03 6.69
C VAL A 43 15.93 7.80 6.38
N THR A 44 15.19 7.86 5.27
CA THR A 44 14.57 6.69 4.66
C THR A 44 15.54 6.08 3.64
N PHE A 45 16.06 4.90 3.95
CA PHE A 45 16.93 4.19 3.01
C PHE A 45 16.12 3.45 1.94
N TYR A 46 14.98 2.89 2.33
CA TYR A 46 14.10 2.10 1.48
C TYR A 46 12.63 2.36 1.85
N MET A 47 11.79 2.52 0.84
CA MET A 47 10.34 2.62 0.97
C MET A 47 9.72 1.23 0.93
N HIS A 48 8.90 0.88 1.91
CA HIS A 48 8.07 -0.33 1.77
C HIS A 48 6.76 0.03 1.10
N TRP A 49 6.30 -0.89 0.26
CA TRP A 49 5.11 -0.77 -0.56
C TRP A 49 4.16 -1.94 -0.31
N ALA A 50 2.88 -1.65 -0.37
CA ALA A 50 1.80 -2.63 -0.28
C ALA A 50 0.65 -2.23 -1.21
N VAL A 51 -0.26 -3.16 -1.45
CA VAL A 51 -1.54 -2.88 -2.12
C VAL A 51 -2.64 -2.86 -1.07
N TYR A 52 -3.43 -1.80 -1.02
CA TYR A 52 -4.63 -1.77 -0.17
C TYR A 52 -5.67 -2.74 -0.73
N VAL A 53 -6.14 -3.67 0.12
CA VAL A 53 -7.10 -4.70 -0.28
C VAL A 53 -8.47 -4.53 0.38
N GLY A 54 -8.68 -3.47 1.16
CA GLY A 54 -9.95 -3.20 1.84
C GLY A 54 -10.07 -3.91 3.19
N LYS A 55 -10.81 -3.28 4.10
CA LYS A 55 -11.18 -3.88 5.40
C LYS A 55 -12.36 -4.83 5.26
N GLY A 56 -12.43 -5.83 6.14
CA GLY A 56 -13.50 -6.83 6.17
C GLY A 56 -13.41 -7.85 5.02
N ARG A 57 -14.55 -8.51 4.76
CA ARG A 57 -14.71 -9.43 3.63
C ARG A 57 -14.56 -8.72 2.30
N VAL A 58 -13.80 -9.35 1.40
CA VAL A 58 -13.54 -8.85 0.06
C VAL A 58 -13.81 -9.97 -0.92
N SER A 59 -14.85 -9.79 -1.73
CA SER A 59 -15.24 -10.77 -2.75
C SER A 59 -14.05 -11.15 -3.63
N GLY A 60 -13.78 -12.45 -3.72
CA GLY A 60 -12.65 -13.02 -4.44
C GLY A 60 -11.36 -13.19 -3.63
N LEU A 61 -11.28 -12.70 -2.39
CA LEU A 61 -10.16 -12.92 -1.46
C LEU A 61 -10.60 -13.57 -0.12
N GLU A 62 -11.91 -13.76 0.06
CA GLU A 62 -12.59 -14.27 1.27
C GLU A 62 -11.95 -15.52 1.92
N ASN A 63 -11.34 -16.40 1.13
CA ASN A 63 -10.79 -17.68 1.61
C ASN A 63 -9.29 -17.62 1.96
N ILE A 64 -8.63 -16.48 1.70
CA ILE A 64 -7.18 -16.32 1.88
C ILE A 64 -6.80 -15.08 2.68
N LYS A 65 -7.74 -14.18 2.95
CA LYS A 65 -7.56 -12.91 3.67
C LYS A 65 -8.49 -12.87 4.87
N ASN A 66 -7.97 -12.42 6.02
CA ASN A 66 -8.76 -12.18 7.22
C ASN A 66 -9.44 -10.79 7.20
N ASP A 67 -10.52 -10.63 7.97
CA ASP A 67 -11.31 -9.39 7.97
C ASP A 67 -10.55 -8.17 8.52
N ASP A 68 -9.60 -8.38 9.44
CA ASP A 68 -8.81 -7.33 10.07
C ASP A 68 -7.55 -6.93 9.30
N GLU A 69 -7.21 -7.69 8.25
CA GLU A 69 -6.15 -7.36 7.30
C GLU A 69 -6.68 -6.41 6.23
N ASP A 70 -5.89 -5.44 5.80
CA ASP A 70 -6.31 -4.43 4.83
C ASP A 70 -5.25 -4.08 3.79
N VAL A 71 -4.08 -4.72 3.84
CA VAL A 71 -3.02 -4.60 2.84
C VAL A 71 -2.44 -5.96 2.44
N PHE A 72 -1.88 -6.03 1.23
CA PHE A 72 -1.14 -7.18 0.71
C PHE A 72 0.27 -6.76 0.31
N HIS A 73 1.29 -7.51 0.73
CA HIS A 73 2.68 -7.20 0.43
C HIS A 73 3.60 -8.42 0.54
N ILE A 74 4.80 -8.30 0.00
CA ILE A 74 5.90 -9.26 0.23
C ILE A 74 6.65 -8.92 1.53
N THR A 75 7.07 -9.94 2.27
CA THR A 75 7.96 -9.80 3.42
C THR A 75 9.40 -9.52 2.97
N GLY A 76 10.26 -9.04 3.88
CA GLY A 76 11.71 -9.12 3.64
C GLY A 76 12.20 -10.57 3.64
N TYR A 77 13.52 -10.76 3.55
CA TYR A 77 14.09 -12.10 3.63
C TYR A 77 13.77 -12.77 4.99
N VAL A 78 13.11 -13.92 4.97
CA VAL A 78 12.78 -14.74 6.14
C VAL A 78 13.41 -16.12 5.96
N PHE A 79 14.45 -16.42 6.74
CA PHE A 79 15.05 -17.74 6.77
C PHE A 79 14.10 -18.78 7.40
N PRO A 80 13.96 -20.01 6.86
CA PRO A 80 14.63 -20.55 5.67
C PRO A 80 13.85 -20.37 4.36
N LYS A 81 12.60 -19.87 4.40
CA LYS A 81 11.68 -19.79 3.26
C LYS A 81 12.10 -18.82 2.15
N GLY A 82 12.99 -17.87 2.43
CA GLY A 82 13.31 -16.78 1.51
C GLY A 82 12.39 -15.59 1.73
N SER A 83 11.11 -15.67 1.38
CA SER A 83 10.11 -14.62 1.65
C SER A 83 8.69 -15.16 1.51
N ASP A 84 7.70 -14.37 1.90
CA ASP A 84 6.29 -14.71 1.75
C ASP A 84 5.47 -13.49 1.28
N CYS A 85 4.36 -13.73 0.61
CA CYS A 85 3.47 -12.69 0.09
C CYS A 85 2.18 -12.79 0.87
N ILE A 86 1.99 -11.88 1.82
CA ILE A 86 1.01 -12.03 2.88
C ILE A 86 0.02 -10.86 2.90
N PHE A 87 -1.13 -11.13 3.50
CA PHE A 87 -2.02 -10.09 4.00
C PHE A 87 -1.50 -9.58 5.35
N GLY A 88 -1.77 -8.31 5.62
CA GLY A 88 -1.37 -7.67 6.87
C GLY A 88 -2.25 -6.48 7.20
N LYS A 89 -2.00 -5.88 8.36
CA LYS A 89 -2.74 -4.72 8.84
C LYS A 89 -1.90 -3.48 8.70
N MET A 90 -2.45 -2.47 8.05
CA MET A 90 -1.78 -1.20 7.78
C MET A 90 -1.31 -0.48 9.06
N ASN A 91 -1.98 -0.70 10.20
CA ASN A 91 -1.58 -0.13 11.49
C ASN A 91 -0.45 -0.90 12.20
N GLU A 92 -0.24 -2.18 11.86
CA GLU A 92 0.84 -3.01 12.40
C GLU A 92 2.13 -2.82 11.59
N ILE A 93 2.03 -2.31 10.37
CA ILE A 93 3.19 -1.99 9.57
C ILE A 93 3.69 -0.59 9.92
N SER A 94 4.94 -0.51 10.41
CA SER A 94 5.54 0.72 10.91
C SER A 94 5.54 1.86 9.88
N GLY A 95 5.06 3.04 10.28
CA GLY A 95 5.20 4.29 9.52
C GLY A 95 3.90 5.07 9.42
N ASN A 96 3.95 6.19 8.68
CA ASN A 96 2.76 6.91 8.24
C ASN A 96 2.47 6.46 6.80
N PRO A 97 1.42 5.65 6.55
CA PRO A 97 1.10 5.22 5.20
C PRO A 97 0.51 6.36 4.37
N TRP A 98 0.85 6.41 3.09
CA TRP A 98 0.19 7.30 2.13
C TRP A 98 -0.08 6.62 0.80
N LYS A 99 -1.11 7.11 0.11
CA LYS A 99 -1.50 6.65 -1.23
C LYS A 99 -0.46 7.16 -2.23
N PHE A 100 0.13 6.28 -3.02
CA PHE A 100 1.19 6.64 -3.94
C PHE A 100 1.11 5.95 -5.30
N ASN A 101 0.03 6.21 -6.02
CA ASN A 101 -0.20 5.67 -7.36
C ASN A 101 0.54 6.49 -8.46
N TYR A 102 1.86 6.61 -8.36
CA TYR A 102 2.65 7.54 -9.21
C TYR A 102 2.72 7.16 -10.72
N LEU A 103 2.22 5.99 -11.10
CA LEU A 103 2.11 5.48 -12.47
C LEU A 103 0.70 5.62 -13.05
N ASP A 104 -0.29 6.05 -12.25
CA ASP A 104 -1.64 6.33 -12.76
C ASP A 104 -1.56 7.39 -13.87
N GLY A 105 -2.29 7.14 -14.96
CA GLY A 105 -2.27 8.00 -16.16
C GLY A 105 -1.04 7.81 -17.07
N LYS A 106 -0.02 7.05 -16.64
CA LYS A 106 1.15 6.69 -17.46
C LYS A 106 1.06 5.24 -17.95
N ILE A 107 0.55 4.35 -17.11
CA ILE A 107 0.40 2.93 -17.40
C ILE A 107 -1.06 2.53 -17.21
N LYS A 108 -1.52 1.57 -18.02
CA LYS A 108 -2.88 1.05 -17.93
C LYS A 108 -3.10 0.36 -16.59
N LEU A 109 -4.14 0.77 -15.89
CA LEU A 109 -4.58 0.13 -14.66
C LEU A 109 -5.17 -1.25 -14.96
N ARG A 110 -4.78 -2.26 -14.17
CA ARG A 110 -5.40 -3.58 -14.20
C ARG A 110 -6.83 -3.52 -13.64
N SER A 111 -7.75 -4.36 -14.11
CA SER A 111 -9.07 -4.45 -13.49
C SER A 111 -8.97 -5.02 -12.08
N THR A 112 -9.91 -4.65 -11.20
CA THR A 112 -9.98 -5.17 -9.82
C THR A 112 -9.97 -6.69 -9.77
N ASP A 113 -10.70 -7.38 -10.65
CA ASP A 113 -10.74 -8.84 -10.70
C ASP A 113 -9.40 -9.47 -11.11
N ALA A 114 -8.71 -8.84 -12.06
CA ALA A 114 -7.39 -9.28 -12.46
C ALA A 114 -6.36 -9.03 -11.35
N MET A 115 -6.44 -7.92 -10.59
CA MET A 115 -5.59 -7.72 -9.41
C MET A 115 -5.82 -8.82 -8.36
N LYS A 116 -7.09 -9.14 -8.06
CA LYS A 116 -7.44 -10.24 -7.14
C LYS A 116 -6.93 -11.59 -7.64
N LYS A 117 -7.02 -11.87 -8.94
CA LYS A 117 -6.46 -13.09 -9.56
C LYS A 117 -4.96 -13.19 -9.26
N VAL A 118 -4.22 -12.13 -9.55
CA VAL A 118 -2.77 -12.09 -9.31
C VAL A 118 -2.43 -12.22 -7.82
N ILE A 119 -3.16 -11.52 -6.93
CA ILE A 119 -2.98 -11.66 -5.47
C ILE A 119 -3.13 -13.11 -5.03
N ARG A 120 -4.19 -13.82 -5.47
CA ARG A 120 -4.38 -15.24 -5.13
C ARG A 120 -3.22 -16.12 -5.59
N GLN A 121 -2.67 -15.83 -6.76
CA GLN A 121 -1.58 -16.60 -7.35
C GLN A 121 -0.27 -16.41 -6.59
N ILE A 122 0.12 -15.15 -6.38
CA ILE A 122 1.38 -14.83 -5.69
C ILE A 122 1.31 -15.11 -4.19
N HIS A 123 0.13 -15.08 -3.56
CA HIS A 123 -0.06 -15.54 -2.19
C HIS A 123 0.21 -17.04 -2.05
N LYS A 124 -0.12 -17.84 -3.07
CA LYS A 124 0.15 -19.29 -3.08
C LYS A 124 1.62 -19.60 -3.38
N ASN A 125 2.23 -18.83 -4.27
CA ASN A 125 3.62 -19.01 -4.70
C ASN A 125 4.32 -17.65 -4.80
N CYS A 126 4.80 -17.16 -3.66
CA CYS A 126 5.47 -15.88 -3.60
C CYS A 126 6.88 -15.95 -4.22
N TRP A 127 7.30 -14.86 -4.86
CA TRP A 127 8.67 -14.74 -5.32
C TRP A 127 9.65 -14.58 -4.16
N THR A 128 10.88 -15.04 -4.33
CA THR A 128 11.98 -14.76 -3.39
C THR A 128 12.31 -13.27 -3.40
N TRP A 129 12.31 -12.66 -2.23
CA TRP A 129 12.61 -11.24 -2.04
C TRP A 129 14.03 -10.94 -2.52
N ASP A 130 14.15 -9.89 -3.32
CA ASP A 130 15.41 -9.35 -3.80
C ASP A 130 15.29 -7.84 -3.87
N LEU A 131 16.33 -7.12 -3.40
CA LEU A 131 16.32 -5.67 -3.30
C LEU A 131 16.08 -4.96 -4.64
N LEU A 132 16.55 -5.54 -5.75
CA LEU A 132 16.54 -4.94 -7.09
C LEU A 132 15.56 -5.60 -8.06
N MET A 133 15.01 -6.78 -7.74
CA MET A 133 14.18 -7.57 -8.67
C MET A 133 12.78 -7.91 -8.15
N ASN A 134 12.65 -8.26 -6.87
CA ASN A 134 11.41 -8.77 -6.27
C ASN A 134 11.16 -8.13 -4.90
N ASN A 135 11.39 -6.83 -4.81
CA ASN A 135 11.14 -6.07 -3.61
C ASN A 135 9.65 -5.68 -3.49
N CYS A 136 9.32 -4.90 -2.46
CA CYS A 136 7.94 -4.54 -2.16
C CYS A 136 7.29 -3.69 -3.27
N GLU A 137 8.04 -2.77 -3.89
CA GLU A 137 7.54 -1.91 -4.97
C GLU A 137 7.21 -2.74 -6.20
N HIS A 138 8.11 -3.65 -6.60
CA HIS A 138 7.90 -4.56 -7.72
C HIS A 138 6.63 -5.39 -7.58
N VAL A 139 6.40 -5.97 -6.40
CA VAL A 139 5.18 -6.76 -6.14
C VAL A 139 3.95 -5.87 -6.22
N ALA A 140 3.97 -4.69 -5.59
CA ALA A 140 2.83 -3.81 -5.55
C ALA A 140 2.45 -3.25 -6.94
N THR A 141 3.44 -2.80 -7.71
CA THR A 141 3.22 -2.29 -9.07
C THR A 141 2.82 -3.41 -10.02
N TYR A 142 3.39 -4.61 -9.87
CA TYR A 142 2.97 -5.75 -10.68
C TYR A 142 1.52 -6.10 -10.42
N ILE A 143 1.03 -6.07 -9.17
CA ILE A 143 -0.39 -6.30 -8.87
C ILE A 143 -1.27 -5.23 -9.53
N ARG A 144 -0.93 -3.94 -9.40
CA ARG A 144 -1.78 -2.84 -9.86
C ARG A 144 -1.75 -2.62 -11.38
N TYR A 145 -0.57 -2.70 -12.00
CA TYR A 145 -0.37 -2.31 -13.40
C TYR A 145 0.01 -3.49 -14.30
N GLY A 146 0.45 -4.60 -13.71
CA GLY A 146 1.01 -5.73 -14.47
C GLY A 146 2.47 -5.60 -14.84
N GLU A 147 3.12 -4.52 -14.41
CA GLU A 147 4.53 -4.27 -14.67
C GLU A 147 5.28 -4.05 -13.35
N LYS A 148 6.50 -4.59 -13.27
CA LYS A 148 7.41 -4.44 -12.13
C LYS A 148 8.16 -3.11 -12.28
N HIS A 149 8.02 -2.21 -11.31
CA HIS A 149 8.76 -0.94 -11.28
C HIS A 149 9.52 -0.78 -9.96
N PHE A 150 10.60 -0.02 -10.05
CA PHE A 150 11.46 0.35 -8.93
C PHE A 150 11.94 1.79 -9.13
N GLU A 151 11.29 2.72 -8.45
CA GLU A 151 11.65 4.14 -8.43
C GLU A 151 12.08 4.58 -7.03
N GLN A 152 11.54 3.95 -5.98
CA GLN A 152 11.82 4.26 -4.57
C GLN A 152 11.79 5.76 -4.25
N ILE A 153 10.87 6.49 -4.88
CA ILE A 153 10.82 7.95 -4.84
C ILE A 153 10.80 8.43 -3.38
N GLY A 154 11.76 9.27 -3.01
CA GLY A 154 11.90 9.81 -1.66
C GLY A 154 12.82 9.00 -0.72
N ALA A 155 13.37 7.86 -1.17
CA ALA A 155 14.37 7.10 -0.43
C ALA A 155 15.76 7.16 -1.10
N ARG A 156 16.81 6.86 -0.32
CA ARG A 156 18.19 6.80 -0.86
C ARG A 156 18.36 5.70 -1.91
N SER A 157 17.60 4.61 -1.82
CA SER A 157 17.56 3.55 -2.82
C SER A 157 17.11 4.01 -4.20
N ALA A 158 16.47 5.18 -4.35
CA ALA A 158 16.16 5.77 -5.66
C ALA A 158 17.41 5.99 -6.54
N ALA A 159 18.59 6.16 -5.93
CA ALA A 159 19.85 6.22 -6.68
C ALA A 159 20.17 4.91 -7.40
N LEU A 160 19.70 3.76 -6.89
CA LEU A 160 19.89 2.45 -7.50
C LEU A 160 19.05 2.28 -8.77
N CYS A 161 17.94 3.00 -8.91
CA CYS A 161 17.11 3.01 -10.13
C CYS A 161 17.86 3.58 -11.34
N LYS A 162 18.89 4.41 -11.12
CA LYS A 162 19.74 4.96 -12.18
C LYS A 162 20.77 3.95 -12.71
N LEU A 163 20.97 2.84 -12.01
CA LEU A 163 21.72 1.72 -12.57
C LEU A 163 20.82 1.10 -13.64
N LYS A 164 21.30 1.01 -14.88
CA LYS A 164 20.60 0.29 -15.96
C LYS A 164 20.53 -1.19 -15.57
N LEU A 165 19.52 -1.57 -14.80
CA LEU A 165 19.22 -2.96 -14.52
C LEU A 165 18.59 -3.55 -15.79
N PRO A 166 18.94 -4.79 -16.16
CA PRO A 166 18.31 -5.42 -17.30
C PRO A 166 16.80 -5.56 -17.01
N THR A 167 15.96 -5.12 -17.95
CA THR A 167 14.54 -5.44 -17.95
C THR A 167 14.40 -6.93 -18.25
N PHE A 168 14.21 -7.76 -17.22
CA PHE A 168 13.94 -9.17 -17.41
C PHE A 168 12.44 -9.36 -17.60
N THR A 169 12.04 -9.75 -18.81
CA THR A 169 10.73 -10.35 -19.06
C THR A 169 10.75 -11.74 -18.42
N TYR A 170 9.82 -12.03 -17.52
CA TYR A 170 9.73 -13.33 -16.89
C TYR A 170 8.95 -14.28 -17.80
N ASP A 171 9.63 -15.32 -18.28
CA ASP A 171 9.00 -16.46 -18.94
C ASP A 171 8.14 -17.20 -17.91
N GLY A 172 6.83 -16.98 -17.96
CA GLY A 172 5.86 -17.48 -16.97
C GLY A 172 4.54 -16.70 -16.92
N GLU A 173 4.41 -15.59 -17.66
CA GLU A 173 3.15 -14.84 -17.75
C GLU A 173 2.02 -15.62 -18.47
N GLU A 174 2.32 -16.68 -19.23
CA GLU A 174 1.29 -17.51 -19.90
C GLU A 174 0.68 -18.58 -18.99
N GLU A 175 1.28 -18.89 -17.83
CA GLU A 175 0.72 -19.84 -16.84
C GLU A 175 0.26 -19.16 -15.53
N LEU A 176 0.12 -17.83 -15.52
CA LEU A 176 -0.50 -17.04 -14.45
C LEU A 176 -1.94 -16.60 -14.81
#